data_AF-A0ABD3WZ31-F1
#
_entry.id   AF-A0ABD3WZ31-F1
#
_cell.length_a   1.000
_cell.length_b   1.000
_cell.length_c   1.000
_cell.angle_alpha   90.00
_cell.angle_beta   90.00
_cell.angle_gamma   90.00
#
_symmetry.space_group_name_H-M   'P 1'
#
loop_
_entity.id
_entity.type
_entity.pdbx_description
1 polymer ?
#
loop_
_entity_poly.entity_id
_entity_poly.type
_entity_poly.pdbx_seq_one_letter_code
_entity_poly.pdbx_strand_id
1 'polypeptide(L)'
;MVEMQYWRCLAVQIRWKTVTVIGAILFSTAIVIALTIFRDHEIEIPKFNTLEVDDFPPLGIEGEEEYPSSASPLRIPPIIHQTWRDRNIPSSVANWMKSWVIHHSKWRYIYWTDDTAYDLILNSHNYLLPVYFGYPESIRRADAMRYVILYEYGGVYADMDMESLRSLEPIVRKYSCILAQEPYEHPIMDGNFEHLVINAFMACAKKHPFMKLVVDRLKDFSHFWNVLDSTGPHFLTFIYKSYRSERNNKTTDDNGVYLAPAEYFFPTLDPVKFSYMKRICENFHTVYKLKQRACVSLKVFGLRRRPFSFSFTQHHWIHTYLGNGLTIRKTYDLLDLVPHAEMYDFRKGLET
;
A
#
# COMPACT_ATOMS: atom_id res chain seq x y z
N MET A 1 5.42 30.09 83.42
CA MET A 1 4.48 29.25 82.64
C MET A 1 4.62 29.42 81.12
N VAL A 2 4.89 30.64 80.61
CA VAL A 2 4.98 30.91 79.16
C VAL A 2 6.17 30.22 78.47
N GLU A 3 7.33 30.19 79.12
CA GLU A 3 8.56 29.59 78.57
C GLU A 3 8.44 28.07 78.36
N MET A 4 7.79 27.39 79.31
CA MET A 4 7.54 25.94 79.25
C MET A 4 6.56 25.56 78.13
N GLN A 5 5.67 26.48 77.74
CA GLN A 5 4.71 26.31 76.65
C GLN A 5 5.38 26.54 75.28
N TYR A 6 6.31 27.49 75.20
CA TYR A 6 7.16 27.72 74.02
C TYR A 6 8.03 26.49 73.69
N TRP A 7 8.71 25.92 74.69
CA TRP A 7 9.52 24.70 74.49
C TRP A 7 8.69 23.49 74.09
N ARG A 8 7.43 23.38 74.56
CA ARG A 8 6.49 22.34 74.12
C ARG A 8 6.04 22.54 72.67
N CYS A 9 5.72 23.77 72.25
CA CYS A 9 5.39 24.08 70.85
C CYS A 9 6.58 23.87 69.92
N LEU A 10 7.78 24.26 70.33
CA LEU A 10 9.00 24.06 69.57
C LEU A 10 9.33 22.56 69.44
N ALA A 11 9.17 21.78 70.52
CA ALA A 11 9.34 20.32 70.47
C ALA A 11 8.31 19.65 69.54
N VAL A 12 7.05 20.11 69.53
CA VAL A 12 6.02 19.62 68.60
C VAL A 12 6.36 20.01 67.16
N GLN A 13 6.80 21.24 66.89
CA GLN A 13 7.22 21.66 65.55
C GLN A 13 8.46 20.91 65.06
N ILE A 14 9.46 20.70 65.92
CA ILE A 14 10.64 19.92 65.60
C ILE A 14 10.22 18.48 65.29
N ARG A 15 9.33 17.88 66.09
CA ARG A 15 8.80 16.53 65.88
C ARG A 15 8.02 16.40 64.58
N TRP A 16 7.17 17.38 64.25
CA TRP A 16 6.47 17.40 62.95
C TRP A 16 7.45 17.55 61.79
N LYS A 17 8.43 18.46 61.88
CA LYS A 17 9.48 18.60 60.84
C LYS A 17 10.31 17.33 60.70
N THR A 18 10.67 16.65 61.80
CA THR A 18 11.39 15.37 61.73
C THR A 18 10.53 14.28 61.12
N VAL A 19 9.24 14.18 61.47
CA VAL A 19 8.31 13.21 60.87
C VAL A 19 8.14 13.48 59.37
N THR A 20 8.02 14.74 58.94
CA THR A 20 7.91 15.09 57.52
C THR A 20 9.20 14.79 56.76
N VAL A 21 10.36 15.08 57.33
CA VAL A 21 11.67 14.78 56.71
C VAL A 21 11.90 13.26 56.64
N ILE A 22 11.62 12.52 57.71
CA ILE A 22 11.71 11.05 57.72
C ILE A 22 10.73 10.45 56.71
N GLY A 23 9.49 10.97 56.64
CA GLY A 23 8.49 10.54 55.65
C GLY A 23 8.93 10.82 54.21
N ALA A 24 9.52 11.99 53.94
CA ALA A 24 10.05 12.33 52.62
C ALA A 24 11.26 11.45 52.24
N ILE A 25 12.14 11.15 53.20
CA ILE A 25 13.26 10.22 53.00
C ILE A 25 12.72 8.82 52.70
N LEU A 26 11.80 8.29 53.52
CA LEU A 26 11.19 6.97 53.31
C LEU A 26 10.43 6.87 51.98
N PHE A 27 9.77 7.95 51.55
CA PHE A 27 9.09 8.00 50.25
C PHE A 27 10.10 8.04 49.10
N SER A 28 11.17 8.84 49.23
CA SER A 28 12.23 8.90 48.22
C SER A 28 13.01 7.58 48.12
N THR A 29 13.28 6.90 49.24
CA THR A 29 13.91 5.58 49.24
C THR A 29 12.95 4.52 48.73
N ALA A 30 11.65 4.59 49.03
CA ALA A 30 10.66 3.70 48.43
C ALA A 30 10.54 3.91 46.91
N ILE A 31 10.64 5.15 46.41
CA ILE A 31 10.70 5.45 44.97
C ILE A 31 12.01 4.92 44.37
N VAL A 32 13.16 5.12 45.02
CA VAL A 32 14.44 4.61 44.52
C VAL A 32 14.44 3.08 44.51
N ILE A 33 13.90 2.44 45.56
CA ILE A 33 13.73 0.99 45.65
C ILE A 33 12.74 0.49 44.61
N ALA A 34 11.61 1.18 44.41
CA ALA A 34 10.67 0.86 43.35
C ALA A 34 11.33 1.03 41.97
N LEU A 35 12.09 2.09 41.74
CA LEU A 35 12.83 2.32 40.50
C LEU A 35 13.98 1.33 40.30
N THR A 36 14.66 0.86 41.36
CA THR A 36 15.65 -0.22 41.25
C THR A 36 14.99 -1.58 41.06
N ILE A 37 13.86 -1.87 41.72
CA ILE A 37 13.07 -3.09 41.47
C ILE A 37 12.47 -3.07 40.06
N PHE A 38 11.99 -1.91 39.56
CA PHE A 38 11.54 -1.74 38.17
C PHE A 38 12.69 -1.72 37.16
N ARG A 39 13.93 -1.37 37.58
CA ARG A 39 15.13 -1.40 36.75
C ARG A 39 15.80 -2.78 36.74
N ASP A 40 15.60 -3.57 37.79
CA ASP A 40 16.06 -4.98 37.92
C ASP A 40 14.99 -5.98 37.49
N HIS A 41 13.74 -5.53 37.28
CA HIS A 41 12.84 -6.13 36.30
C HIS A 41 13.03 -5.44 34.95
N GLU A 42 14.26 -5.51 34.43
CA GLU A 42 14.35 -6.02 33.07
C GLU A 42 13.66 -7.39 33.12
N ILE A 43 12.38 -7.41 32.76
CA ILE A 43 11.81 -8.60 32.14
C ILE A 43 12.87 -8.96 31.11
N GLU A 44 13.55 -10.09 31.30
CA GLU A 44 14.28 -10.74 30.23
C GLU A 44 13.22 -11.06 29.16
N ILE A 45 12.88 -10.04 28.37
CA ILE A 45 12.34 -10.23 27.05
C ILE A 45 13.44 -11.03 26.39
N PRO A 46 13.21 -12.31 26.00
CA PRO A 46 14.20 -13.07 25.27
C PRO A 46 14.67 -12.16 24.16
N LYS A 47 15.95 -11.79 24.21
CA LYS A 47 16.49 -10.72 23.37
C LYS A 47 16.04 -11.01 21.95
N PHE A 48 15.23 -10.12 21.37
CA PHE A 48 14.91 -10.16 19.95
C PHE A 48 16.19 -10.18 19.07
N ASN A 49 17.35 -9.88 19.66
CA ASN A 49 18.69 -10.01 19.10
C ASN A 49 19.26 -11.45 19.03
N THR A 50 18.64 -12.47 19.64
CA THR A 50 19.09 -13.88 19.59
C THR A 50 18.25 -14.76 18.67
N LEU A 51 17.32 -14.18 17.90
CA LEU A 51 16.61 -14.91 16.84
C LEU A 51 17.59 -15.21 15.71
N GLU A 52 18.01 -16.47 15.58
CA GLU A 52 18.73 -16.95 14.41
C GLU A 52 17.82 -16.81 13.18
N VAL A 53 18.33 -16.12 12.16
CA VAL A 53 17.61 -15.82 10.91
C VAL A 53 17.17 -17.10 10.18
N ASP A 54 17.81 -18.23 10.48
CA ASP A 54 17.62 -19.53 9.83
C ASP A 54 16.24 -20.17 10.12
N ASP A 55 15.55 -19.79 11.21
CA ASP A 55 14.19 -20.29 11.49
C ASP A 55 13.09 -19.63 10.64
N PHE A 56 13.41 -18.49 10.01
CA PHE A 56 12.47 -17.66 9.28
C PHE A 56 13.15 -16.98 8.06
N PRO A 57 13.32 -17.70 6.93
CA PRO A 57 13.95 -17.11 5.74
C PRO A 57 13.20 -15.85 5.28
N PRO A 58 13.91 -14.85 4.76
CA PRO A 58 13.30 -13.62 4.25
C PRO A 58 12.26 -13.94 3.18
N LEU A 59 11.15 -13.22 3.23
CA LEU A 59 10.04 -13.42 2.31
C LEU A 59 10.19 -12.46 1.16
N GLY A 60 10.21 -13.03 -0.04
CA GLY A 60 10.45 -12.29 -1.27
C GLY A 60 11.34 -13.08 -2.22
N ILE A 61 11.44 -12.57 -3.44
CA ILE A 61 12.41 -13.06 -4.41
C ILE A 61 13.71 -12.26 -4.28
N GLU A 62 14.85 -12.94 -4.39
CA GLU A 62 16.17 -12.29 -4.35
C GLU A 62 16.71 -11.95 -5.75
N GLY A 63 16.01 -12.38 -6.80
CA GLY A 63 16.47 -12.24 -8.17
C GLY A 63 15.33 -12.08 -9.18
N GLU A 64 15.70 -11.55 -10.34
CA GLU A 64 14.81 -11.38 -11.48
C GLU A 64 14.54 -12.73 -12.15
N GLU A 65 13.30 -12.96 -12.59
CA GLU A 65 12.97 -14.14 -13.39
C GLU A 65 13.46 -14.00 -14.84
N GLU A 66 13.53 -15.11 -15.55
CA GLU A 66 13.84 -15.07 -16.98
C GLU A 66 12.66 -14.51 -17.80
N TYR A 67 12.98 -13.60 -18.73
CA TYR A 67 12.03 -12.99 -19.64
C TYR A 67 12.25 -13.42 -21.09
N PRO A 68 11.18 -13.44 -21.91
CA PRO A 68 11.30 -13.68 -23.35
C PRO A 68 12.23 -12.69 -24.04
N SER A 69 12.77 -13.09 -25.20
CA SER A 69 13.54 -12.19 -26.07
C SER A 69 12.74 -10.93 -26.41
N SER A 70 13.44 -9.81 -26.58
CA SER A 70 12.84 -8.52 -27.01
C SER A 70 12.13 -8.59 -28.37
N ALA A 71 12.41 -9.61 -29.18
CA ALA A 71 11.71 -9.90 -30.43
C ALA A 71 10.32 -10.54 -30.23
N SER A 72 10.02 -11.08 -29.04
CA SER A 72 8.71 -11.70 -28.75
C SER A 72 7.62 -10.63 -28.76
N PRO A 73 6.41 -10.86 -29.30
CA PRO A 73 5.36 -9.85 -29.33
C PRO A 73 4.94 -9.42 -27.92
N LEU A 74 4.45 -8.18 -27.79
CA LEU A 74 3.82 -7.71 -26.55
C LEU A 74 2.48 -8.42 -26.37
N ARG A 75 2.21 -8.93 -25.15
CA ARG A 75 0.95 -9.58 -24.80
C ARG A 75 -0.03 -8.64 -24.12
N ILE A 76 0.48 -7.60 -23.49
CA ILE A 76 -0.28 -6.46 -22.97
C ILE A 76 -0.02 -5.26 -23.87
N PRO A 77 -1.06 -4.52 -24.31
CA PRO A 77 -0.89 -3.33 -25.14
C PRO A 77 0.08 -2.30 -24.53
N PRO A 78 0.93 -1.63 -25.34
CA PRO A 78 1.86 -0.60 -24.84
C PRO A 78 1.13 0.73 -24.59
N ILE A 79 0.23 0.72 -23.61
CA ILE A 79 -0.62 1.85 -23.24
C ILE A 79 -0.49 2.06 -21.73
N ILE A 80 -0.20 3.27 -21.30
CA ILE A 80 -0.17 3.69 -19.90
C ILE A 80 -1.45 4.45 -19.60
N HIS A 81 -2.07 4.11 -18.48
CA HIS A 81 -3.25 4.78 -17.94
C HIS A 81 -2.94 5.32 -16.55
N GLN A 82 -3.15 6.63 -16.36
CA GLN A 82 -3.18 7.25 -15.04
C GLN A 82 -4.46 8.09 -14.94
N THR A 83 -5.07 8.10 -13.75
CA THR A 83 -6.31 8.84 -13.48
C THR A 83 -6.07 9.89 -12.41
N TRP A 84 -6.67 11.06 -12.58
CA TRP A 84 -6.83 12.02 -11.50
C TRP A 84 -7.96 13.00 -11.81
N ARG A 85 -8.55 13.60 -10.77
CA ARG A 85 -9.85 14.29 -10.86
C ARG A 85 -9.97 15.27 -12.03
N ASP A 86 -8.92 16.04 -12.31
CA ASP A 86 -8.86 17.11 -13.31
C ASP A 86 -7.44 17.21 -13.90
N ARG A 87 -7.17 18.22 -14.74
CA ARG A 87 -5.85 18.43 -15.37
C ARG A 87 -4.81 19.13 -14.47
N ASN A 88 -5.20 19.59 -13.29
CA ASN A 88 -4.33 20.31 -12.36
C ASN A 88 -3.65 19.31 -11.42
N ILE A 89 -2.48 18.85 -11.83
CA ILE A 89 -1.74 17.79 -11.16
C ILE A 89 -0.95 18.35 -9.97
N PRO A 90 -1.03 17.76 -8.78
CA PRO A 90 -0.19 18.15 -7.65
C PRO A 90 1.30 18.03 -7.98
N SER A 91 2.10 19.04 -7.61
CA SER A 91 3.53 19.05 -7.89
C SER A 91 4.31 17.89 -7.25
N SER A 92 3.78 17.29 -6.18
CA SER A 92 4.39 16.17 -5.47
C SER A 92 4.49 14.89 -6.31
N VAL A 93 3.57 14.67 -7.26
CA VAL A 93 3.55 13.47 -8.11
C VAL A 93 4.23 13.68 -9.47
N ALA A 94 4.59 14.93 -9.78
CA ALA A 94 5.04 15.34 -11.12
C ALA A 94 6.25 14.55 -11.63
N ASN A 95 7.24 14.28 -10.77
CA ASN A 95 8.44 13.54 -11.18
C ASN A 95 8.13 12.06 -11.45
N TRP A 96 7.21 11.47 -10.69
CA TRP A 96 6.82 10.07 -10.86
C TRP A 96 6.02 9.88 -12.14
N MET A 97 5.09 10.79 -12.46
CA MET A 97 4.41 10.77 -13.76
C MET A 97 5.40 10.90 -14.94
N LYS A 98 6.40 11.78 -14.83
CA LYS A 98 7.45 11.92 -15.86
C LYS A 98 8.29 10.65 -16.05
N SER A 99 8.53 9.89 -14.98
CA SER A 99 9.31 8.64 -15.07
C SER A 99 8.67 7.63 -16.02
N TRP A 100 7.34 7.55 -16.09
CA TRP A 100 6.62 6.67 -17.01
C TRP A 100 6.93 7.00 -18.47
N VAL A 101 6.93 8.29 -18.82
CA VAL A 101 7.31 8.78 -20.15
C VAL A 101 8.77 8.47 -20.48
N ILE A 102 9.67 8.67 -19.51
CA ILE A 102 11.10 8.43 -19.69
C ILE A 102 11.37 6.95 -20.02
N HIS A 103 10.73 6.04 -19.30
CA HIS A 103 10.95 4.59 -19.48
C HIS A 103 10.11 3.95 -20.60
N HIS A 104 9.10 4.65 -21.11
CA HIS A 104 8.14 4.14 -22.09
C HIS A 104 7.83 5.17 -23.20
N SER A 105 8.85 5.83 -23.72
CA SER A 105 8.71 6.95 -24.68
C SER A 105 7.98 6.63 -25.99
N LYS A 106 7.82 5.34 -26.33
CA LYS A 106 7.09 4.86 -27.52
C LYS A 106 5.67 4.37 -27.20
N TRP A 107 5.31 4.31 -25.93
CA TRP A 107 4.00 3.84 -25.50
C TRP A 107 3.01 4.98 -25.56
N ARG A 108 1.73 4.65 -25.79
CA ARG A 108 0.66 5.64 -25.66
C ARG A 108 0.46 5.96 -24.19
N TYR A 109 0.20 7.22 -23.89
CA TYR A 109 -0.12 7.66 -22.55
C TYR A 109 -1.53 8.25 -22.57
N ILE A 110 -2.46 7.62 -21.86
CA ILE A 110 -3.85 8.04 -21.80
C ILE A 110 -4.15 8.49 -20.38
N TYR A 111 -4.48 9.77 -20.26
CA TYR A 111 -4.86 10.37 -18.99
C TYR A 111 -6.37 10.45 -18.87
N TRP A 112 -6.87 10.15 -17.68
CA TRP A 112 -8.30 10.09 -17.38
C TRP A 112 -8.65 11.10 -16.28
N THR A 113 -9.58 12.00 -16.58
CA THR A 113 -10.24 12.84 -15.58
C THR A 113 -11.51 12.19 -15.09
N ASP A 114 -12.11 12.70 -14.01
CA ASP A 114 -13.42 12.22 -13.55
C ASP A 114 -14.47 12.31 -14.67
N ASP A 115 -14.42 13.38 -15.49
CA ASP A 115 -15.33 13.59 -16.62
C ASP A 115 -15.12 12.56 -17.74
N THR A 116 -13.88 12.35 -18.20
CA THR A 116 -13.62 11.42 -19.31
C THR A 116 -13.81 9.96 -18.90
N ALA A 117 -13.53 9.68 -17.63
CA ALA A 117 -13.83 8.42 -16.98
C ALA A 117 -15.34 8.16 -16.93
N TYR A 118 -16.13 9.15 -16.51
CA TYR A 118 -17.59 9.08 -16.54
C TYR A 118 -18.12 8.84 -17.96
N ASP A 119 -17.62 9.56 -18.96
CA ASP A 119 -18.01 9.38 -20.36
C ASP A 119 -17.77 7.93 -20.84
N LEU A 120 -16.68 7.29 -20.42
CA LEU A 120 -16.43 5.88 -20.74
C LEU A 120 -17.52 4.96 -20.16
N ILE A 121 -17.88 5.14 -18.89
CA ILE A 121 -18.94 4.32 -18.27
C ILE A 121 -20.29 4.59 -18.94
N LEU A 122 -20.64 5.86 -19.17
CA LEU A 122 -21.91 6.24 -19.78
C LEU A 122 -22.09 5.58 -21.16
N ASN A 123 -21.03 5.56 -21.97
CA ASN A 123 -21.11 5.10 -23.36
C ASN A 123 -20.85 3.59 -23.52
N SER A 124 -20.01 2.97 -22.70
CA SER A 124 -19.59 1.57 -22.86
C SER A 124 -20.11 0.62 -21.77
N HIS A 125 -20.45 1.14 -20.58
CA HIS A 125 -20.87 0.34 -19.41
C HIS A 125 -22.06 0.97 -18.68
N ASN A 126 -23.06 1.45 -19.41
CA ASN A 126 -24.20 2.18 -18.83
C ASN A 126 -24.93 1.41 -17.69
N TYR A 127 -24.90 0.08 -17.72
CA TYR A 127 -25.46 -0.79 -16.69
C TYR A 127 -24.77 -0.63 -15.32
N LEU A 128 -23.54 -0.10 -15.28
CA LEU A 128 -22.82 0.21 -14.06
C LEU A 128 -23.18 1.59 -13.49
N LEU A 129 -23.87 2.47 -14.23
CA LEU A 129 -24.17 3.83 -13.74
C LEU A 129 -24.88 3.85 -12.37
N PRO A 130 -25.89 3.00 -12.09
CA PRO A 130 -26.52 2.97 -10.76
C PRO A 130 -25.54 2.59 -9.65
N VAL A 131 -24.60 1.68 -9.94
CA VAL A 131 -23.56 1.24 -8.99
C VAL A 131 -22.53 2.35 -8.80
N TYR A 132 -22.06 2.92 -9.90
CA TYR A 132 -21.02 3.95 -9.93
C TYR A 132 -21.43 5.21 -9.17
N PHE A 133 -22.65 5.69 -9.39
CA PHE A 133 -23.21 6.83 -8.65
C PHE A 133 -23.68 6.45 -7.24
N GLY A 134 -23.94 5.16 -6.99
CA GLY A 134 -24.28 4.65 -5.67
C GLY A 134 -23.10 4.60 -4.70
N TYR A 135 -21.85 4.70 -5.18
CA TYR A 135 -20.68 4.71 -4.30
C TYR A 135 -20.64 5.97 -3.43
N PRO A 136 -20.40 5.86 -2.11
CA PRO A 136 -20.32 7.03 -1.23
C PRO A 136 -19.08 7.87 -1.51
N GLU A 137 -17.91 7.24 -1.65
CA GLU A 137 -16.61 7.89 -1.74
C GLU A 137 -16.09 7.91 -3.18
N SER A 138 -15.39 8.98 -3.56
CA SER A 138 -14.77 9.14 -4.88
C SER A 138 -13.70 8.07 -5.17
N ILE A 139 -13.00 7.60 -4.14
CA ILE A 139 -11.99 6.55 -4.31
C ILE A 139 -12.59 5.24 -4.84
N ARG A 140 -13.82 4.87 -4.45
CA ARG A 140 -14.49 3.68 -4.99
C ARG A 140 -14.84 3.82 -6.46
N ARG A 141 -15.20 5.04 -6.88
CA ARG A 141 -15.39 5.39 -8.29
C ARG A 141 -14.08 5.29 -9.06
N ALA A 142 -12.97 5.77 -8.49
CA ALA A 142 -11.64 5.65 -9.10
C ALA A 142 -11.18 4.18 -9.20
N ASP A 143 -11.46 3.35 -8.19
CA ASP A 143 -11.21 1.90 -8.21
C ASP A 143 -12.06 1.19 -9.28
N ALA A 144 -13.36 1.47 -9.36
CA ALA A 144 -14.21 0.90 -10.41
C ALA A 144 -13.71 1.32 -11.80
N MET A 145 -13.29 2.57 -11.95
CA MET A 145 -12.83 3.14 -13.22
C MET A 145 -11.59 2.44 -13.76
N ARG A 146 -10.55 2.24 -12.94
CA ARG A 146 -9.31 1.57 -13.37
C ARG A 146 -9.55 0.15 -13.88
N TYR A 147 -10.56 -0.56 -13.35
CA TYR A 147 -10.94 -1.88 -13.85
C TYR A 147 -11.64 -1.80 -15.21
N VAL A 148 -12.55 -0.85 -15.38
CA VAL A 148 -13.26 -0.62 -16.65
C VAL A 148 -12.26 -0.21 -17.75
N ILE A 149 -11.36 0.74 -17.46
CA ILE A 149 -10.31 1.17 -18.40
C ILE A 149 -9.48 -0.03 -18.88
N LEU A 150 -8.96 -0.84 -17.95
CA LEU A 150 -8.13 -2.00 -18.32
C LEU A 150 -8.93 -3.08 -19.05
N TYR A 151 -10.22 -3.27 -18.75
CA TYR A 151 -11.04 -4.18 -19.53
C TYR A 151 -11.24 -3.68 -20.96
N GLU A 152 -11.52 -2.39 -21.15
CA GLU A 152 -11.82 -1.81 -22.46
C GLU A 152 -10.58 -1.66 -23.35
N TYR A 153 -9.45 -1.24 -22.78
CA TYR A 153 -8.25 -0.87 -23.55
C TYR A 153 -7.07 -1.82 -23.35
N GLY A 154 -7.10 -2.63 -22.28
CA GLY A 154 -5.91 -3.32 -21.81
C GLY A 154 -4.87 -2.32 -21.33
N GLY A 155 -3.59 -2.67 -21.46
CA GLY A 155 -2.49 -1.79 -21.10
C GLY A 155 -2.08 -1.91 -19.64
N VAL A 156 -1.45 -0.86 -19.13
CA VAL A 156 -0.93 -0.72 -17.77
C VAL A 156 -1.64 0.43 -17.10
N TYR A 157 -2.29 0.15 -15.97
CA TYR A 157 -2.78 1.17 -15.06
C TYR A 157 -1.79 1.35 -13.91
N ALA A 158 -1.50 2.60 -13.57
CA ALA A 158 -0.70 2.95 -12.40
C ALA A 158 -1.21 4.24 -11.73
N ASP A 159 -1.37 4.23 -10.41
CA ASP A 159 -1.68 5.44 -9.65
C ASP A 159 -0.56 6.50 -9.82
N MET A 160 -0.89 7.78 -9.65
CA MET A 160 0.08 8.87 -9.91
C MET A 160 1.27 8.89 -8.95
N ASP A 161 1.15 8.25 -7.79
CA ASP A 161 2.22 8.03 -6.82
C ASP A 161 3.01 6.74 -7.05
N MET A 162 2.84 6.12 -8.23
CA MET A 162 3.73 5.11 -8.76
C MET A 162 4.84 5.75 -9.60
N GLU A 163 6.08 5.49 -9.24
CA GLU A 163 7.28 5.80 -10.04
C GLU A 163 7.67 4.59 -10.88
N SER A 164 7.89 4.79 -12.17
CA SER A 164 8.51 3.82 -13.06
C SER A 164 10.02 3.87 -12.90
N LEU A 165 10.67 2.73 -12.66
CA LEU A 165 12.12 2.64 -12.45
C LEU A 165 12.86 2.10 -13.68
N ARG A 166 12.15 1.35 -14.54
CA ARG A 166 12.67 0.75 -15.79
C ARG A 166 11.52 0.40 -16.72
N SER A 167 11.86 -0.04 -17.93
CA SER A 167 10.88 -0.51 -18.91
C SER A 167 10.14 -1.76 -18.43
N LEU A 168 8.82 -1.80 -18.64
CA LEU A 168 7.95 -2.94 -18.40
C LEU A 168 7.97 -3.97 -19.54
N GLU A 169 8.60 -3.68 -20.68
CA GLU A 169 8.59 -4.56 -21.86
C GLU A 169 8.93 -6.03 -21.56
N PRO A 170 9.94 -6.36 -20.73
CA PRO A 170 10.26 -7.76 -20.45
C PRO A 170 9.06 -8.55 -19.87
N ILE A 171 8.35 -7.97 -18.90
CA ILE A 171 7.27 -8.65 -18.19
C ILE A 171 5.96 -8.66 -18.99
N VAL A 172 5.67 -7.58 -19.75
CA VAL A 172 4.45 -7.51 -20.60
C VAL A 172 4.53 -8.36 -21.88
N ARG A 173 5.72 -8.85 -22.24
CA ARG A 173 5.89 -9.89 -23.29
C ARG A 173 5.60 -11.30 -22.76
N LYS A 174 5.74 -11.51 -21.44
CA LYS A 174 5.60 -12.84 -20.82
C LYS A 174 4.16 -13.16 -20.45
N TYR A 175 3.46 -12.20 -19.83
CA TYR A 175 2.13 -12.41 -19.26
C TYR A 175 1.06 -11.59 -19.99
N SER A 176 -0.16 -12.12 -20.07
CA SER A 176 -1.33 -11.42 -20.60
C SER A 176 -2.11 -10.65 -19.54
N CYS A 177 -1.93 -10.93 -18.25
CA CYS A 177 -2.53 -10.17 -17.16
C CYS A 177 -1.68 -10.30 -15.89
N ILE A 178 -1.34 -9.16 -15.31
CA ILE A 178 -0.42 -8.99 -14.18
C ILE A 178 -1.16 -8.20 -13.10
N LEU A 179 -1.22 -8.78 -11.92
CA LEU A 179 -1.64 -8.13 -10.69
C LEU A 179 -0.43 -8.00 -9.78
N ALA A 180 -0.28 -6.84 -9.17
CA ALA A 180 0.73 -6.66 -8.13
C ALA A 180 0.13 -6.94 -6.75
N GLN A 181 1.00 -7.18 -5.77
CA GLN A 181 0.61 -7.38 -4.38
C GLN A 181 1.32 -6.38 -3.47
N GLU A 182 0.71 -6.09 -2.32
CA GLU A 182 1.35 -5.32 -1.26
C GLU A 182 2.60 -6.01 -0.72
N PRO A 183 3.55 -5.25 -0.14
CA PRO A 183 4.67 -5.82 0.61
C PRO A 183 4.18 -6.87 1.60
N TYR A 184 4.89 -7.99 1.68
CA TYR A 184 4.53 -9.17 2.48
C TYR A 184 4.10 -8.84 3.92
N GLU A 185 4.72 -7.85 4.54
CA GLU A 185 4.45 -7.45 5.91
C GLU A 185 3.04 -6.87 6.10
N HIS A 186 2.55 -6.06 5.15
CA HIS A 186 1.26 -5.38 5.27
C HIS A 186 0.09 -6.36 5.51
N PRO A 187 -0.20 -7.32 4.60
CA PRO A 187 -1.35 -8.20 4.73
C PRO A 187 -1.31 -9.10 5.96
N ILE A 188 -0.10 -9.47 6.39
CA ILE A 188 0.11 -10.33 7.54
C ILE A 188 -0.11 -9.59 8.84
N MET A 189 0.42 -8.37 8.94
CA MET A 189 0.27 -7.54 10.12
C MET A 189 -1.18 -7.09 10.30
N ASP A 190 -1.84 -6.74 9.21
CA ASP A 190 -3.21 -6.21 9.22
C ASP A 190 -4.26 -7.29 9.43
N GLY A 191 -4.10 -8.49 8.85
CA GLY A 191 -5.14 -9.53 9.00
C GLY A 191 -4.71 -10.97 8.79
N ASN A 192 -3.42 -11.30 8.97
CA ASN A 192 -2.89 -12.67 8.88
C ASN A 192 -3.13 -13.37 7.52
N PHE A 193 -3.09 -12.64 6.40
CA PHE A 193 -3.11 -13.25 5.07
C PHE A 193 -1.76 -13.08 4.38
N GLU A 194 -1.31 -14.10 3.62
CA GLU A 194 0.02 -14.08 2.98
C GLU A 194 0.10 -13.18 1.74
N HIS A 195 -1.03 -13.01 1.05
CA HIS A 195 -1.11 -12.29 -0.21
C HIS A 195 -2.28 -11.30 -0.20
N LEU A 196 -2.02 -10.09 -0.66
CA LEU A 196 -3.00 -9.05 -0.89
C LEU A 196 -2.72 -8.36 -2.20
N VAL A 197 -3.61 -8.55 -3.16
CA VAL A 197 -3.55 -7.83 -4.44
C VAL A 197 -3.79 -6.35 -4.18
N ILE A 198 -2.94 -5.49 -4.74
CA ILE A 198 -3.12 -4.04 -4.71
C ILE A 198 -3.53 -3.53 -6.09
N ASN A 199 -4.56 -2.70 -6.12
CA ASN A 199 -5.15 -2.17 -7.35
C ASN A 199 -4.51 -0.84 -7.80
N ALA A 200 -3.41 -0.41 -7.18
CA ALA A 200 -2.65 0.79 -7.56
C ALA A 200 -1.73 0.56 -8.78
N PHE A 201 -1.41 -0.70 -9.10
CA PHE A 201 -0.77 -1.10 -10.35
C PHE A 201 -1.36 -2.41 -10.86
N MET A 202 -1.77 -2.43 -12.13
CA MET A 202 -2.28 -3.61 -12.81
C MET A 202 -1.99 -3.50 -14.30
N ALA A 203 -1.76 -4.61 -14.98
CA ALA A 203 -1.52 -4.60 -16.41
C ALA A 203 -2.15 -5.80 -17.09
N CYS A 204 -3.08 -5.62 -18.04
CA CYS A 204 -3.76 -6.75 -18.67
C CYS A 204 -4.02 -6.52 -20.16
N ALA A 205 -4.17 -7.62 -20.89
CA ALA A 205 -4.59 -7.62 -22.27
C ALA A 205 -6.00 -7.03 -22.37
N LYS A 206 -6.27 -6.39 -23.50
CA LYS A 206 -7.60 -5.85 -23.81
C LYS A 206 -8.64 -6.97 -23.73
N LYS A 207 -9.77 -6.72 -23.07
CA LYS A 207 -10.88 -7.66 -22.88
C LYS A 207 -10.52 -8.96 -22.15
N HIS A 208 -9.46 -8.94 -21.35
CA HIS A 208 -9.04 -10.13 -20.60
C HIS A 208 -10.18 -10.64 -19.68
N PRO A 209 -10.49 -11.96 -19.67
CA PRO A 209 -11.63 -12.52 -18.94
C PRO A 209 -11.59 -12.28 -17.43
N PHE A 210 -10.40 -12.18 -16.84
CA PHE A 210 -10.28 -11.77 -15.44
C PHE A 210 -10.81 -10.35 -15.21
N MET A 211 -10.43 -9.38 -16.05
CA MET A 211 -10.91 -7.99 -15.90
C MET A 211 -12.40 -7.89 -16.18
N LYS A 212 -12.93 -8.71 -17.11
CA LYS A 212 -14.38 -8.85 -17.29
C LYS A 212 -15.06 -9.27 -15.98
N LEU A 213 -14.54 -10.32 -15.33
CA LEU A 213 -15.08 -10.81 -14.07
C LEU A 213 -15.00 -9.72 -12.99
N VAL A 214 -13.89 -9.00 -12.86
CA VAL A 214 -13.77 -7.88 -11.91
C VAL A 214 -14.86 -6.84 -12.15
N VAL A 215 -15.03 -6.38 -13.39
CA VAL A 215 -16.03 -5.36 -13.74
C VAL A 215 -17.46 -5.86 -13.49
N ASP A 216 -17.78 -7.09 -13.90
CA ASP A 216 -19.12 -7.67 -13.73
C ASP A 216 -19.50 -7.83 -12.25
N ARG A 217 -18.52 -8.06 -11.36
CA ARG A 217 -18.73 -8.31 -9.93
C ARG A 217 -18.77 -7.04 -9.08
N LEU A 218 -18.49 -5.85 -9.62
CA LEU A 218 -18.52 -4.58 -8.88
C LEU A 218 -19.86 -4.35 -8.15
N LYS A 219 -20.98 -4.69 -8.79
CA LYS A 219 -22.32 -4.55 -8.21
C LYS A 219 -22.49 -5.39 -6.94
N ASP A 220 -21.92 -6.59 -6.92
CA ASP A 220 -22.09 -7.51 -5.79
C ASP A 220 -21.36 -7.02 -4.55
N PHE A 221 -20.35 -6.18 -4.71
CA PHE A 221 -19.54 -5.65 -3.61
C PHE A 221 -19.83 -4.16 -3.31
N SER A 222 -20.74 -3.53 -4.06
CA SER A 222 -20.98 -2.09 -3.91
C SER A 222 -21.61 -1.68 -2.58
N HIS A 223 -22.22 -2.63 -1.87
CA HIS A 223 -22.89 -2.41 -0.60
C HIS A 223 -21.99 -2.59 0.63
N PHE A 224 -20.76 -3.08 0.45
CA PHE A 224 -19.82 -3.23 1.58
C PHE A 224 -19.44 -1.86 2.14
N TRP A 225 -19.40 -1.73 3.46
CA TRP A 225 -19.10 -0.45 4.11
C TRP A 225 -17.65 0.00 3.90
N ASN A 226 -16.71 -0.93 3.86
CA ASN A 226 -15.29 -0.62 3.74
C ASN A 226 -14.87 -0.46 2.27
N VAL A 227 -14.08 0.58 1.96
CA VAL A 227 -13.54 0.83 0.61
C VAL A 227 -12.74 -0.36 0.09
N LEU A 228 -11.89 -0.97 0.93
CA LEU A 228 -11.05 -2.11 0.58
C LEU A 228 -11.88 -3.33 0.15
N ASP A 229 -13.01 -3.57 0.82
CA ASP A 229 -13.91 -4.69 0.55
C ASP A 229 -14.89 -4.40 -0.61
N SER A 230 -15.20 -3.13 -0.87
CA SER A 230 -16.18 -2.75 -1.87
C SER A 230 -15.60 -2.73 -3.29
N THR A 231 -14.46 -2.07 -3.46
CA THR A 231 -13.81 -1.88 -4.76
C THR A 231 -12.29 -1.99 -4.70
N GLY A 232 -11.71 -2.02 -3.50
CA GLY A 232 -10.28 -1.96 -3.31
C GLY A 232 -9.55 -3.31 -3.28
N PRO A 233 -8.38 -3.37 -2.63
CA PRO A 233 -7.52 -4.55 -2.53
C PRO A 233 -8.20 -5.85 -2.07
N HIS A 234 -9.11 -5.82 -1.09
CA HIS A 234 -9.77 -7.05 -0.60
C HIS A 234 -10.73 -7.61 -1.65
N PHE A 235 -11.54 -6.73 -2.28
CA PHE A 235 -12.39 -7.09 -3.41
C PHE A 235 -11.59 -7.76 -4.53
N LEU A 236 -10.53 -7.09 -5.00
CA LEU A 236 -9.72 -7.61 -6.10
C LEU A 236 -9.04 -8.93 -5.76
N THR A 237 -8.55 -9.07 -4.51
CA THR A 237 -7.96 -10.32 -4.01
C THR A 237 -8.97 -11.45 -3.99
N PHE A 238 -10.21 -11.19 -3.57
CA PHE A 238 -11.28 -12.19 -3.58
C PHE A 238 -11.58 -12.66 -5.01
N ILE A 239 -11.73 -11.74 -5.95
CA ILE A 239 -12.00 -12.07 -7.37
C ILE A 239 -10.83 -12.84 -7.99
N TYR A 240 -9.59 -12.46 -7.70
CA TYR A 240 -8.39 -13.20 -8.14
C TYR A 240 -8.40 -14.65 -7.65
N LYS A 241 -8.67 -14.88 -6.35
CA LYS A 241 -8.73 -16.22 -5.77
C LYS A 241 -9.84 -17.06 -6.39
N SER A 242 -11.05 -16.50 -6.57
CA SER A 242 -12.16 -17.18 -7.25
C SER A 242 -11.78 -17.54 -8.70
N TYR A 243 -11.28 -16.57 -9.48
CA TYR A 243 -10.89 -16.80 -10.88
C TYR A 243 -9.85 -17.92 -11.02
N ARG A 244 -8.83 -17.96 -10.13
CA ARG A 244 -7.80 -19.00 -10.12
C ARG A 244 -8.31 -20.36 -9.66
N SER A 245 -9.26 -20.40 -8.73
CA SER A 245 -9.85 -21.67 -8.27
C SER A 245 -10.73 -22.34 -9.32
N GLU A 246 -11.41 -21.54 -10.15
CA GLU A 246 -12.32 -22.02 -11.19
C GLU A 246 -11.60 -22.38 -12.50
N ARG A 247 -10.36 -21.90 -12.69
CA ARG A 247 -9.58 -22.07 -13.93
C ARG A 247 -8.21 -22.63 -13.65
N ASN A 248 -7.88 -23.75 -14.30
CA ASN A 248 -6.55 -24.34 -14.24
C ASN A 248 -5.59 -23.79 -15.32
N ASN A 249 -5.69 -22.50 -15.64
CA ASN A 249 -4.78 -21.87 -16.60
C ASN A 249 -3.42 -21.64 -15.95
N LYS A 250 -2.34 -21.85 -16.71
CA LYS A 250 -1.01 -21.37 -16.33
C LYS A 250 -1.01 -19.85 -16.36
N THR A 251 -0.16 -19.24 -15.55
CA THR A 251 -0.04 -17.77 -15.48
C THR A 251 0.41 -17.17 -16.81
N THR A 252 1.14 -17.94 -17.63
CA THR A 252 1.63 -17.56 -18.97
C THR A 252 0.61 -17.83 -20.10
N ASP A 253 -0.57 -18.37 -19.81
CA ASP A 253 -1.59 -18.57 -20.83
C ASP A 253 -2.29 -17.25 -21.14
N ASP A 254 -2.95 -17.13 -22.29
CA ASP A 254 -3.64 -15.88 -22.69
C ASP A 254 -4.74 -15.45 -21.71
N ASN A 255 -5.35 -16.42 -21.02
CA ASN A 255 -6.35 -16.21 -19.99
C ASN A 255 -5.78 -16.40 -18.56
N GLY A 256 -4.46 -16.47 -18.43
CA GLY A 256 -3.74 -16.58 -17.18
C GLY A 256 -3.64 -15.25 -16.45
N VAL A 257 -3.54 -15.31 -15.11
CA VAL A 257 -3.30 -14.12 -14.29
C VAL A 257 -2.07 -14.36 -13.44
N TYR A 258 -1.03 -13.57 -13.69
CA TYR A 258 0.19 -13.57 -12.91
C TYR A 258 0.04 -12.66 -11.70
N LEU A 259 0.19 -13.21 -10.50
CA LEU A 259 0.34 -12.41 -9.28
C LEU A 259 1.84 -12.17 -9.09
N ALA A 260 2.27 -10.95 -9.38
CA ALA A 260 3.67 -10.57 -9.31
C ALA A 260 4.13 -10.45 -7.85
N PRO A 261 5.37 -10.85 -7.54
CA PRO A 261 6.00 -10.56 -6.25
C PRO A 261 5.98 -9.07 -5.93
N ALA A 262 5.92 -8.73 -4.64
CA ALA A 262 5.86 -7.33 -4.21
C ALA A 262 7.12 -6.56 -4.64
N GLU A 263 8.27 -7.23 -4.68
CA GLU A 263 9.56 -6.66 -5.04
C GLU A 263 9.60 -6.09 -6.47
N TYR A 264 8.69 -6.52 -7.35
CA TYR A 264 8.61 -6.00 -8.72
C TYR A 264 7.92 -4.64 -8.80
N PHE A 265 6.88 -4.41 -7.99
CA PHE A 265 6.02 -3.23 -8.16
C PHE A 265 5.84 -2.38 -6.90
N PHE A 266 5.91 -3.01 -5.72
CA PHE A 266 5.77 -2.41 -4.40
C PHE A 266 6.93 -2.85 -3.48
N PRO A 267 8.20 -2.53 -3.81
CA PRO A 267 9.35 -3.07 -3.09
C PRO A 267 9.55 -2.46 -1.71
N THR A 268 8.80 -1.41 -1.32
CA THR A 268 8.95 -0.72 -0.04
C THR A 268 7.66 -0.69 0.76
N LEU A 269 7.83 -0.65 2.08
CA LEU A 269 6.73 -0.54 3.04
C LEU A 269 6.08 0.84 3.01
N ASP A 270 4.80 0.86 3.38
CA ASP A 270 4.05 2.07 3.69
C ASP A 270 4.59 2.69 4.99
N PRO A 271 5.12 3.92 4.95
CA PRO A 271 5.63 4.59 6.14
C PRO A 271 4.59 4.75 7.26
N VAL A 272 3.32 4.89 6.91
CA VAL A 272 2.22 5.08 7.87
C VAL A 272 1.96 3.81 8.68
N LYS A 273 2.15 2.63 8.07
CA LYS A 273 1.95 1.34 8.75
C LYS A 273 3.08 0.96 9.70
N PHE A 274 4.28 1.52 9.52
CA PHE A 274 5.49 1.03 10.18
C PHE A 274 5.42 1.04 11.71
N SER A 275 4.95 2.14 12.32
CA SER A 275 4.85 2.25 13.77
C SER A 275 3.90 1.21 14.37
N TYR A 276 2.78 0.96 13.69
CA TYR A 276 1.81 -0.07 14.08
C TYR A 276 2.40 -1.48 13.98
N MET A 277 3.07 -1.79 12.86
CA MET A 277 3.72 -3.09 12.66
C MET A 277 4.81 -3.34 13.72
N LYS A 278 5.61 -2.31 14.04
CA LYS A 278 6.62 -2.41 15.10
C LYS A 278 6.00 -2.76 16.46
N ARG A 279 4.88 -2.13 16.81
CA ARG A 279 4.14 -2.42 18.06
C ARG A 279 3.61 -3.85 18.12
N ILE A 280 3.18 -4.43 16.99
CA ILE A 280 2.83 -5.85 16.94
C ILE A 280 4.07 -6.71 17.29
N CYS A 281 5.22 -6.35 16.74
CA CYS A 281 6.46 -7.11 16.93
C CYS A 281 7.07 -7.00 18.34
N GLU A 282 6.68 -6.02 19.14
CA GLU A 282 7.05 -5.95 20.57
C GLU A 282 6.54 -7.18 21.34
N ASN A 283 5.46 -7.81 20.87
CA ASN A 283 4.85 -9.00 21.45
C ASN A 283 5.19 -10.29 20.68
N PHE A 284 6.37 -10.34 20.03
CA PHE A 284 6.80 -11.39 19.08
C PHE A 284 6.48 -12.84 19.50
N HIS A 285 6.76 -13.22 20.75
CA HIS A 285 6.55 -14.60 21.21
C HIS A 285 5.08 -14.97 21.38
N THR A 286 4.19 -13.99 21.43
CA THR A 286 2.74 -14.19 21.64
C THR A 286 1.93 -14.10 20.34
N VAL A 287 2.52 -13.60 19.25
CA VAL A 287 1.86 -13.51 17.95
C VAL A 287 2.01 -14.81 17.16
N TYR A 288 1.07 -15.07 16.24
CA TYR A 288 1.10 -16.24 15.38
C TYR A 288 2.37 -16.33 14.52
N LYS A 289 2.77 -17.56 14.15
CA LYS A 289 3.98 -17.84 13.38
C LYS A 289 4.12 -17.01 12.09
N LEU A 290 3.00 -16.71 11.42
CA LEU A 290 3.02 -15.89 10.21
C LEU A 290 3.41 -14.43 10.51
N LYS A 291 2.91 -13.86 11.62
CA LYS A 291 3.31 -12.53 12.10
C LYS A 291 4.75 -12.51 12.60
N GLN A 292 5.21 -13.59 13.23
CA GLN A 292 6.63 -13.73 13.60
C GLN A 292 7.53 -13.62 12.36
N ARG A 293 7.20 -14.30 11.27
CA ARG A 293 7.91 -14.16 9.98
C ARG A 293 7.94 -12.72 9.48
N ALA A 294 6.80 -12.04 9.47
CA ALA A 294 6.73 -10.64 9.05
C ALA A 294 7.55 -9.72 9.98
N CYS A 295 7.62 -10.01 11.28
CA CYS A 295 8.47 -9.28 12.24
C CYS A 295 9.97 -9.48 11.97
N VAL A 296 10.41 -10.70 11.63
CA VAL A 296 11.79 -10.95 11.22
C VAL A 296 12.11 -10.18 9.94
N SER A 297 11.24 -10.24 8.94
CA SER A 297 11.41 -9.47 7.70
C SER A 297 11.49 -7.96 7.96
N LEU A 298 10.59 -7.42 8.80
CA LEU A 298 10.61 -6.02 9.22
C LEU A 298 11.92 -5.63 9.93
N LYS A 299 12.50 -6.54 10.72
CA LYS A 299 13.79 -6.34 11.39
C LYS A 299 14.96 -6.29 10.41
N VAL A 300 14.99 -7.21 9.43
CA VAL A 300 16.07 -7.34 8.45
C VAL A 300 16.09 -6.15 7.50
N PHE A 301 14.93 -5.80 6.95
CA PHE A 301 14.86 -4.83 5.86
C PHE A 301 14.45 -3.42 6.32
N GLY A 302 13.73 -3.32 7.44
CA GLY A 302 13.26 -2.05 7.99
C GLY A 302 12.39 -1.23 7.04
N LEU A 303 12.22 0.05 7.39
CA LEU A 303 11.54 1.05 6.54
C LEU A 303 12.33 1.43 5.29
N ARG A 304 13.66 1.27 5.33
CA ARG A 304 14.59 1.78 4.32
C ARG A 304 14.85 0.75 3.23
N ARG A 305 13.85 -0.05 2.86
CA ARG A 305 13.92 -0.77 1.60
C ARG A 305 14.10 0.29 0.51
N ARG A 306 15.24 0.23 -0.17
CA ARG A 306 15.35 0.83 -1.49
C ARG A 306 14.75 -0.18 -2.47
N PRO A 307 14.15 0.29 -3.57
CA PRO A 307 13.80 -0.61 -4.66
C PRO A 307 15.01 -1.49 -5.04
N PHE A 308 14.76 -2.77 -5.26
CA PHE A 308 15.76 -3.67 -5.82
C PHE A 308 16.11 -3.23 -7.24
N SER A 309 17.30 -3.55 -7.73
CA SER A 309 17.74 -3.22 -9.10
C SER A 309 16.83 -3.82 -10.19
N PHE A 310 16.13 -4.90 -9.87
CA PHE A 310 15.16 -5.55 -10.75
C PHE A 310 13.72 -5.05 -10.58
N SER A 311 13.45 -4.13 -9.65
CA SER A 311 12.10 -3.58 -9.46
C SER A 311 11.70 -2.77 -10.69
N PHE A 312 10.47 -2.96 -11.16
CA PHE A 312 9.91 -2.20 -12.27
C PHE A 312 9.37 -0.85 -11.81
N THR A 313 8.74 -0.81 -10.64
CA THR A 313 8.12 0.39 -10.10
C THR A 313 8.36 0.55 -8.60
N GLN A 314 8.04 1.73 -8.11
CA GLN A 314 8.05 2.10 -6.70
C GLN A 314 6.76 2.85 -6.35
N HIS A 315 6.08 2.46 -5.29
CA HIS A 315 4.91 3.16 -4.79
C HIS A 315 5.29 4.09 -3.63
N HIS A 316 4.84 5.35 -3.67
CA HIS A 316 5.22 6.37 -2.71
C HIS A 316 4.22 6.58 -1.57
N TRP A 317 3.10 5.85 -1.56
CA TRP A 317 2.14 5.78 -0.45
C TRP A 317 1.65 7.17 0.00
N ILE A 318 1.22 8.03 -0.93
CA ILE A 318 0.75 9.39 -0.58
C ILE A 318 -0.59 9.35 0.17
N HIS A 319 -1.39 8.28 -0.01
CA HIS A 319 -2.71 8.12 0.62
C HIS A 319 -3.66 9.29 0.33
N THR A 320 -3.75 9.69 -0.94
CA THR A 320 -4.54 10.85 -1.41
C THR A 320 -6.01 10.79 -0.99
N TYR A 321 -6.56 9.60 -0.73
CA TYR A 321 -7.93 9.37 -0.33
C TYR A 321 -8.19 9.51 1.19
N LEU A 322 -7.17 9.52 2.05
CA LEU A 322 -7.32 9.59 3.52
C LEU A 322 -7.46 11.02 4.06
N GLY A 323 -7.75 12.02 3.21
CA GLY A 323 -8.00 13.42 3.60
C GLY A 323 -6.78 14.22 4.10
N ASN A 324 -5.70 13.54 4.51
CA ASN A 324 -4.47 14.15 5.01
C ASN A 324 -3.30 14.12 3.99
N GLY A 325 -3.46 13.41 2.86
CA GLY A 325 -2.34 12.97 2.00
C GLY A 325 -1.70 14.04 1.10
N LEU A 326 -2.39 15.14 0.78
CA LEU A 326 -1.84 16.16 -0.11
C LEU A 326 -2.24 17.55 0.32
N THR A 327 -1.29 18.30 0.91
CA THR A 327 -1.41 19.76 0.88
C THR A 327 -1.05 20.21 -0.54
N ILE A 328 -2.05 20.44 -1.39
CA ILE A 328 -1.84 20.94 -2.76
C ILE A 328 -1.39 22.40 -2.67
N ARG A 329 -0.08 22.62 -2.63
CA ARG A 329 0.51 23.98 -2.60
C ARG A 329 0.78 24.53 -3.99
N LYS A 330 0.98 23.64 -4.97
CA LYS A 330 1.29 23.95 -6.36
C LYS A 330 0.77 22.84 -7.27
N THR A 331 0.25 23.24 -8.43
CA THR A 331 -0.16 22.33 -9.50
C THR A 331 0.59 22.60 -10.79
N TYR A 332 0.62 21.61 -11.68
CA TYR A 332 1.06 21.71 -13.07
C TYR A 332 -0.09 21.30 -13.98
N ASP A 333 -0.17 21.85 -15.20
CA ASP A 333 -1.05 21.27 -16.21
C ASP A 333 -0.48 19.92 -16.66
N LEU A 334 -1.37 18.98 -16.98
CA LEU A 334 -1.01 17.67 -17.52
C LEU A 334 0.02 17.76 -18.66
N LEU A 335 -0.18 18.67 -19.62
CA LEU A 335 0.66 18.73 -20.83
C LEU A 335 2.06 19.29 -20.54
N ASP A 336 2.26 19.99 -19.43
CA ASP A 336 3.60 20.39 -18.97
C ASP A 336 4.41 19.20 -18.42
N LEU A 337 3.70 18.16 -17.95
CA LEU A 337 4.31 16.96 -17.38
C LEU A 337 4.45 15.85 -18.43
N VAL A 338 3.42 15.66 -19.24
CA VAL A 338 3.31 14.61 -20.27
C VAL A 338 2.78 15.26 -21.56
N PRO A 339 3.67 15.83 -22.40
CA PRO A 339 3.25 16.63 -23.56
C PRO A 339 2.44 15.89 -24.63
N HIS A 340 2.58 14.57 -24.70
CA HIS A 340 1.87 13.69 -25.65
C HIS A 340 0.76 12.90 -24.98
N ALA A 341 0.30 13.32 -23.79
CA ALA A 341 -0.83 12.66 -23.13
C ALA A 341 -2.09 12.80 -23.99
N GLU A 342 -2.72 11.67 -24.27
CA GLU A 342 -4.03 11.58 -24.89
C GLU A 342 -5.10 11.70 -23.80
N MET A 343 -6.16 12.43 -24.11
CA MET A 343 -7.38 12.49 -23.32
C MET A 343 -8.46 11.68 -24.04
N TYR A 344 -9.22 10.87 -23.32
CA TYR A 344 -10.33 10.14 -23.92
C TYR A 344 -11.40 11.11 -24.49
N ASP A 345 -11.82 10.86 -25.72
CA ASP A 345 -12.93 11.53 -26.40
C ASP A 345 -13.84 10.47 -27.02
N PHE A 346 -15.02 10.26 -26.43
CA PHE A 346 -15.96 9.22 -26.87
C PHE A 346 -16.40 9.39 -28.33
N ARG A 347 -16.37 10.61 -28.88
CA ARG A 347 -16.78 10.89 -30.26
C ARG A 347 -15.76 10.44 -31.29
N LYS A 348 -14.49 10.36 -30.90
CA LYS A 348 -13.39 9.92 -31.77
C LYS A 348 -13.07 8.45 -31.56
N GLY A 349 -13.46 7.88 -30.43
CA GLY A 349 -12.88 6.63 -29.94
C GLY A 349 -11.38 6.82 -29.67
N LEU A 350 -10.78 5.87 -28.96
CA LEU A 350 -9.32 5.77 -28.95
C LEU A 350 -8.96 5.00 -30.23
N GLU A 351 -8.34 5.68 -31.20
CA GLU A 351 -7.82 5.02 -32.42
C GLU A 351 -6.98 3.83 -31.97
N THR A 352 -7.33 2.64 -32.47
CA THR A 352 -6.78 1.35 -32.01
C THR A 352 -5.44 1.05 -32.61
#